data_AF-A0A8T3SZU5-F1
#
_entry.id   AF-A0A8T3SZU5-F1
#
_cell.length_a   1.000
_cell.length_b   1.000
_cell.length_c   1.000
_cell.angle_alpha   90.00
_cell.angle_beta   90.00
_cell.angle_gamma   90.00
#
_symmetry.space_group_name_H-M   'P 1'
#
loop_
_entity.id
_entity.type
_entity.pdbx_description
1 polymer ?
#
loop_
_entity_poly.entity_id
_entity_poly.type
_entity_poly.pdbx_seq_one_letter_code
_entity_poly.pdbx_strand_id
1 'polypeptide(L)'
;MTVRTNLLLPKELVDDVDHYAGPRGRSRYVAEALTERVRRDRLREAVQATAGALRREDYPHWRTSEHVVAWVRELRAEETDSRAEEDR
;
A
#
# COMPACT_ATOMS: atom_id res chain seq x y z
N MET A 1 21.84 0.93 5.08
CA MET A 1 23.03 0.19 4.60
C MET A 1 22.70 -0.45 3.26
N THR A 2 23.63 -0.46 2.31
CA THR A 2 23.45 -1.11 0.99
C THR A 2 24.39 -2.30 0.86
N VAL A 3 23.90 -3.40 0.28
CA VAL A 3 24.68 -4.62 0.03
C VAL A 3 24.84 -4.81 -1.48
N ARG A 4 26.06 -5.11 -1.94
CA ARG A 4 26.31 -5.40 -3.35
C ARG A 4 25.71 -6.75 -3.72
N THR A 5 24.78 -6.75 -4.67
CA THR A 5 24.08 -7.94 -5.17
C THR A 5 24.29 -8.02 -6.67
N ASN A 6 24.80 -9.15 -7.17
CA ASN A 6 24.95 -9.39 -8.60
C ASN A 6 23.71 -10.13 -9.10
N LEU A 7 23.04 -9.59 -10.12
CA LEU A 7 21.86 -10.18 -10.74
C LEU A 7 22.15 -10.44 -12.22
N LEU A 8 21.73 -11.60 -12.71
CA LEU A 8 21.69 -11.90 -14.13
C LEU A 8 20.35 -11.39 -14.67
N LEU A 9 20.41 -10.46 -15.61
CA LEU A 9 19.23 -9.86 -16.25
C LEU A 9 19.35 -10.02 -17.77
N PRO A 10 18.22 -10.15 -18.49
CA PRO A 10 18.22 -10.10 -19.95
C PRO A 10 18.88 -8.82 -20.45
N LYS A 11 19.69 -8.93 -21.52
CA LYS A 11 20.40 -7.78 -22.07
C LYS A 11 19.46 -6.64 -22.45
N GLU A 12 18.38 -6.96 -23.15
CA GLU A 12 17.39 -5.97 -23.60
C GLU A 12 16.83 -5.16 -22.42
N LEU A 13 16.56 -5.82 -21.28
CA LEU A 13 16.09 -5.13 -20.08
C LEU A 13 17.17 -4.20 -19.48
N VAL A 14 18.44 -4.60 -19.53
CA VAL A 14 19.54 -3.74 -19.06
C VAL A 14 19.67 -2.51 -19.95
N ASP A 15 19.53 -2.68 -21.27
CA ASP A 15 19.58 -1.60 -22.24
C ASP A 15 18.42 -0.61 -22.02
N ASP A 16 17.20 -1.11 -21.75
CA ASP A 16 16.06 -0.28 -21.38
C ASP A 16 16.29 0.50 -20.08
N VAL A 17 16.78 -0.17 -19.05
CA VAL A 17 17.08 0.50 -17.77
C VAL A 17 18.15 1.56 -17.97
N ASP A 18 19.16 1.32 -18.79
CA ASP A 18 20.18 2.35 -19.09
C ASP A 18 19.60 3.56 -19.80
N HIS A 19 18.70 3.33 -20.75
CA HIS A 19 18.00 4.39 -21.45
C HIS A 19 17.20 5.28 -20.49
N TYR A 20 16.41 4.69 -19.60
CA TYR A 20 15.53 5.45 -18.69
C TYR A 20 16.23 5.97 -17.43
N ALA A 21 17.16 5.22 -16.85
CA ALA A 21 17.83 5.60 -15.62
C ALA A 21 18.95 6.63 -15.87
N GLY A 22 19.49 6.67 -17.09
CA GLY A 22 20.62 7.50 -17.46
C GLY A 22 21.94 7.10 -16.77
N PRO A 23 23.01 7.89 -16.98
CA PRO A 23 24.35 7.56 -16.48
C PRO A 23 24.37 7.41 -14.96
N ARG A 24 24.92 6.28 -14.47
CA ARG A 24 25.03 5.94 -13.03
C ARG A 24 23.68 5.79 -12.29
N GLY A 25 22.54 5.80 -13.00
CA GLY A 25 21.21 5.71 -12.39
C GLY A 25 20.70 4.28 -12.17
N ARG A 26 21.35 3.27 -12.77
CA ARG A 26 20.85 1.88 -12.82
C ARG A 26 20.52 1.30 -11.45
N SER A 27 21.41 1.41 -10.47
CA SER A 27 21.19 0.86 -9.13
C SER A 27 20.00 1.50 -8.42
N ARG A 28 19.81 2.81 -8.59
CA ARG A 28 18.66 3.54 -8.00
C ARG A 28 17.36 3.09 -8.67
N TYR A 29 17.34 3.06 -10.01
CA TYR A 29 16.18 2.63 -10.78
C TYR A 29 15.72 1.21 -10.39
N VAL A 30 16.67 0.27 -10.33
CA VAL A 30 16.38 -1.11 -9.92
C VAL A 30 15.90 -1.18 -8.47
N ALA A 31 16.53 -0.44 -7.56
CA ALA A 31 16.11 -0.42 -6.15
C ALA A 31 14.69 0.13 -5.96
N GLU A 32 14.32 1.19 -6.67
CA GLU A 32 12.97 1.77 -6.64
C GLU A 32 11.93 0.79 -7.20
N ALA A 33 12.20 0.20 -8.37
CA ALA A 33 11.32 -0.80 -8.99
C ALA A 33 11.11 -2.03 -8.10
N LEU A 34 12.20 -2.56 -7.50
CA LEU A 34 12.12 -3.68 -6.56
C LEU A 34 11.35 -3.31 -5.29
N THR A 35 11.56 -2.10 -4.75
CA THR A 35 10.83 -1.62 -3.56
C THR A 35 9.33 -1.58 -3.84
N GLU A 36 8.94 -1.04 -4.99
CA GLU A 36 7.54 -0.96 -5.40
C GLU A 36 6.92 -2.35 -5.59
N ARG A 37 7.66 -3.28 -6.22
CA ARG A 37 7.21 -4.66 -6.41
C ARG A 37 7.02 -5.39 -5.09
N VAL A 38 8.04 -5.34 -4.22
CA VAL A 38 7.99 -5.98 -2.89
C VAL A 38 6.86 -5.41 -2.05
N ARG A 39 6.59 -4.09 -2.12
CA ARG A 39 5.45 -3.48 -1.43
C ARG A 39 4.12 -4.08 -1.90
N ARG A 40 3.93 -4.26 -3.21
CA ARG A 40 2.71 -4.89 -3.77
C ARG A 40 2.58 -6.34 -3.35
N ASP A 41 3.69 -7.08 -3.34
CA ASP A 41 3.68 -8.49 -2.97
C ASP A 41 3.34 -8.67 -1.48
N ARG A 42 3.90 -7.84 -0.60
CA ARG A 42 3.52 -7.79 0.84
C ARG A 42 2.04 -7.44 1.05
N LEU A 43 1.52 -6.48 0.28
CA LEU A 43 0.09 -6.15 0.35
C LEU A 43 -0.77 -7.34 -0.07
N ARG A 44 -0.39 -8.06 -1.12
CA ARG A 44 -1.11 -9.25 -1.58
C ARG A 44 -1.11 -10.34 -0.51
N GLU A 45 0.04 -10.60 0.11
CA GLU A 45 0.15 -11.54 1.23
C GLU A 45 -0.76 -11.13 2.40
N ALA A 46 -0.77 -9.85 2.78
CA ALA A 46 -1.62 -9.35 3.86
C ALA A 46 -3.12 -9.51 3.54
N VAL A 47 -3.53 -9.19 2.32
CA VAL A 47 -4.93 -9.35 1.87
C VAL A 47 -5.35 -10.83 1.91
N GLN A 48 -4.47 -11.73 1.49
CA GLN A 48 -4.73 -13.17 1.54
C GLN A 48 -4.79 -13.68 2.99
N ALA A 49 -3.85 -13.27 3.84
CA ALA A 49 -3.78 -13.69 5.24
C ALA A 49 -4.98 -13.18 6.07
N THR A 50 -5.55 -12.04 5.69
CA THR A 50 -6.72 -11.43 6.34
C THR A 50 -8.04 -11.74 5.63
N ALA A 51 -8.04 -12.68 4.68
CA ALA A 51 -9.26 -13.10 4.00
C ALA A 51 -10.30 -13.57 5.02
N GLY A 52 -11.51 -13.00 4.95
CA GLY A 52 -12.59 -13.29 5.89
C GLY A 52 -12.54 -12.48 7.19
N ALA A 53 -11.56 -11.59 7.39
CA ALA A 53 -11.55 -10.68 8.55
C ALA A 53 -12.73 -9.70 8.56
N LEU A 54 -13.29 -9.39 7.39
CA LEU A 54 -14.48 -8.54 7.24
C LEU A 54 -15.70 -9.40 6.90
N ARG A 55 -16.34 -9.99 7.91
CA ARG A 55 -17.56 -10.80 7.72
C ARG A 55 -18.78 -9.91 7.67
N ARG A 56 -19.73 -10.21 6.77
CA ARG A 56 -20.90 -9.36 6.52
C ARG A 56 -21.79 -9.19 7.75
N GLU A 57 -21.77 -10.18 8.64
CA GLU A 57 -22.54 -10.20 9.88
C GLU A 57 -22.01 -9.18 10.89
N ASP A 58 -20.70 -8.95 10.91
CA ASP A 58 -20.04 -8.02 11.84
C ASP A 58 -20.22 -6.55 11.42
N TYR A 59 -20.54 -6.28 10.14
CA TYR A 59 -20.65 -4.94 9.57
C TYR A 59 -22.02 -4.70 8.91
N PRO A 60 -23.11 -4.62 9.69
CA PRO A 60 -24.47 -4.46 9.15
C PRO A 60 -24.66 -3.15 8.38
N HIS A 61 -23.92 -2.10 8.76
CA HIS A 61 -23.91 -0.79 8.10
C HIS A 61 -23.24 -0.81 6.71
N TRP A 62 -22.55 -1.89 6.32
CA TRP A 62 -22.00 -2.08 4.98
C TRP A 62 -22.87 -2.95 4.06
N ARG A 63 -24.09 -3.31 4.49
CA ARG A 63 -24.95 -4.26 3.74
C ARG A 63 -25.43 -3.77 2.39
N THR A 64 -25.69 -2.46 2.26
CA THR A 64 -26.13 -1.80 1.02
C THR A 64 -25.45 -0.44 0.89
N SER A 65 -25.46 0.14 -0.32
CA SER A 65 -24.91 1.46 -0.57
C SER A 65 -25.59 2.55 0.27
N GLU A 66 -26.90 2.46 0.50
CA GLU A 66 -27.64 3.40 1.34
C GLU A 66 -27.22 3.33 2.79
N HIS A 67 -27.02 2.13 3.34
CA HIS A 67 -26.51 1.94 4.69
C HIS A 67 -25.09 2.50 4.85
N VAL A 68 -24.23 2.31 3.85
CA VAL A 68 -22.87 2.90 3.86
C VAL A 68 -22.95 4.42 3.85
N VAL A 69 -23.82 5.01 3.04
CA VAL A 69 -23.99 6.48 2.97
C VAL A 69 -24.52 7.03 4.30
N ALA A 70 -25.50 6.38 4.93
CA ALA A 70 -26.02 6.78 6.23
C ALA A 70 -24.92 6.70 7.30
N TRP A 71 -24.19 5.58 7.37
CA TRP A 71 -23.09 5.38 8.31
C TRP A 71 -21.97 6.42 8.13
N VAL A 72 -21.57 6.72 6.90
CA VAL A 72 -20.55 7.76 6.63
C VAL A 72 -21.05 9.16 7.00
N ARG A 73 -22.35 9.45 6.85
CA ARG A 73 -22.93 10.73 7.29
C ARG A 73 -22.90 10.87 8.81
N GLU A 74 -23.27 9.81 9.53
CA GLU A 74 -23.20 9.77 11.01
C GLU A 74 -21.75 9.97 11.48
N LEU A 75 -20.78 9.23 10.93
CA LEU A 75 -19.36 9.37 11.24
C LEU A 75 -18.81 10.79 11.04
N ARG A 76 -19.33 11.53 10.06
CA ARG A 76 -18.90 12.93 9.81
C ARG A 76 -19.63 13.95 10.68
N ALA A 77 -20.78 13.56 11.23
CA ALA A 77 -21.55 14.39 12.14
C ALA A 77 -21.12 14.21 13.60
N GLU A 78 -20.35 13.15 13.92
CA GLU A 78 -19.67 13.02 15.20
C GLU A 78 -18.64 14.16 15.37
N GLU A 79 -18.84 14.99 16.39
CA GLU A 79 -17.82 15.95 16.83
C GLU A 79 -16.74 15.20 17.61
N THR A 80 -15.50 15.25 17.13
CA THR A 80 -14.35 14.84 17.93
C THR A 80 -14.12 15.88 19.02
N ASP A 81 -14.36 15.51 20.29
CA ASP A 81 -14.03 16.38 21.42
C ASP A 81 -12.51 16.54 21.52
N SER A 82 -12.00 17.68 21.03
CA SER A 82 -10.58 18.01 21.04
C SER A 82 -10.04 18.36 22.43
N ARG A 83 -10.87 18.38 23.48
CA ARG A 83 -10.43 18.65 24.87
C ARG A 83 -9.94 17.41 25.62
N ALA A 84 -10.14 16.20 25.08
CA ALA A 84 -9.69 14.97 25.73
C ALA A 84 -8.16 14.74 25.67
N GLU A 85 -7.41 15.56 24.91
CA GLU A 85 -5.95 15.47 24.79
C GLU A 85 -5.18 16.43 25.72
N GLU A 86 -5.84 17.40 26.36
CA GLU A 86 -5.16 18.44 27.16
C GLU A 86 -4.95 18.05 28.63
N ASP A 87 -5.50 16.91 29.07
CA ASP A 87 -5.52 16.47 30.48
C ASP A 87 -4.67 15.19 30.75
N ARG A 88 -3.66 14.91 29.91
CA ARG A 88 -2.70 13.80 30.13
C ARG A 88 -1.25 14.26 30.24
#